data_AF-A0A7X9CHX8-F1
#
_entry.id   AF-A0A7X9CHX8-F1
#
_cell.length_a   1.000
_cell.length_b   1.000
_cell.length_c   1.000
_cell.angle_alpha   90.00
_cell.angle_beta   90.00
_cell.angle_gamma   90.00
#
_symmetry.space_group_name_H-M   'P 1'
#
loop_
_entity.id
_entity.type
_entity.pdbx_description
1 polymer ?
#
loop_
_entity_poly.entity_id
_entity_poly.type
_entity_poly.pdbx_seq_one_letter_code
_entity_poly.pdbx_strand_id
1 'polypeptide(L)'
;ATIFLGLTVGATMTSEVFLSVQTLGIIVGGLLAFCVSVAGGIFAVKGYNLFSAKKINPLVGATGLSAVPMASRVANEMALKYDKSNHILQYCMASNVSGVIGSAVAAGVLISFLG
;
A
#
# COMPACT_ATOMS: atom_id res chain seq x y z
N ALA A 1 -22.81 -7.37 1.24
CA ALA A 1 -22.28 -6.21 0.48
C ALA A 1 -21.27 -6.63 -0.59
N THR A 2 -20.21 -7.38 -0.24
CA THR A 2 -19.12 -7.73 -1.16
C THR A 2 -19.56 -8.40 -2.47
N ILE A 3 -20.50 -9.37 -2.40
CA ILE A 3 -21.02 -10.04 -3.60
C ILE A 3 -21.72 -9.05 -4.53
N PHE A 4 -22.61 -8.22 -4.00
CA PHE A 4 -23.33 -7.21 -4.78
C PHE A 4 -22.39 -6.17 -5.38
N LEU A 5 -21.40 -5.70 -4.62
CA LEU A 5 -20.41 -4.73 -5.10
C LEU A 5 -19.50 -5.32 -6.18
N GLY A 6 -19.09 -6.58 -6.01
CA GLY A 6 -18.32 -7.30 -7.04
C GLY A 6 -19.12 -7.47 -8.33
N LEU A 7 -20.40 -7.83 -8.23
CA LEU A 7 -21.29 -7.96 -9.39
C LEU A 7 -21.50 -6.62 -10.11
N THR A 8 -21.72 -5.53 -9.37
CA THR A 8 -21.95 -4.21 -9.97
C THR A 8 -20.69 -3.65 -10.64
N VAL A 9 -19.52 -3.81 -10.02
CA VAL A 9 -18.22 -3.42 -10.63
C VAL A 9 -17.90 -4.29 -11.84
N GLY A 10 -18.19 -5.60 -11.78
CA GLY A 10 -18.01 -6.49 -12.93
C GLY A 10 -18.94 -6.13 -14.10
N ALA A 11 -20.18 -5.72 -13.80
CA ALA A 11 -21.15 -5.32 -14.82
C ALA A 11 -20.74 -4.05 -15.59
N THR A 12 -19.88 -3.19 -15.03
CA THR A 12 -19.38 -1.98 -15.72
C THR A 12 -18.14 -2.22 -16.58
N MET A 13 -17.56 -3.44 -16.57
CA MET A 13 -16.42 -3.82 -17.40
C MET A 13 -16.86 -4.28 -18.81
N THR A 14 -17.46 -3.38 -19.59
CA THR A 14 -17.77 -3.66 -21.00
C THR A 14 -16.50 -3.69 -21.86
N SER A 15 -16.52 -4.42 -22.99
CA SER A 15 -15.35 -4.57 -23.86
C SER A 15 -14.78 -3.24 -24.34
N GLU A 16 -15.62 -2.25 -24.64
CA GLU A 16 -15.22 -0.92 -25.09
C GLU A 16 -14.50 -0.11 -24.01
N VAL A 17 -14.93 -0.23 -22.75
CA VAL A 17 -14.32 0.46 -21.61
C VAL A 17 -13.04 -0.27 -21.16
N PHE A 18 -13.07 -1.60 -21.13
CA PHE A 18 -11.94 -2.39 -20.66
C PHE A 18 -10.79 -2.43 -21.67
N LEU A 19 -11.08 -2.58 -22.97
CA LEU A 19 -10.06 -2.63 -24.04
C LEU A 19 -9.73 -1.23 -24.59
N SER A 20 -9.63 -0.25 -23.70
CA SER A 20 -9.20 1.11 -24.03
C SER A 20 -7.73 1.32 -23.66
N VAL A 21 -7.02 2.14 -24.45
CA VAL A 21 -5.66 2.59 -24.14
C VAL A 21 -5.62 3.32 -22.79
N GLN A 22 -6.72 3.96 -22.39
CA GLN A 22 -6.85 4.60 -21.09
C GLN A 22 -6.78 3.58 -19.94
N THR A 23 -7.43 2.43 -20.10
CA THR A 23 -7.42 1.34 -19.10
C THR A 23 -6.03 0.75 -18.95
N LEU A 24 -5.28 0.60 -20.04
CA LEU A 24 -3.87 0.23 -19.98
C LEU A 24 -3.05 1.28 -19.21
N GLY A 25 -3.33 2.56 -19.43
CA GLY A 25 -2.74 3.67 -18.68
C GLY A 25 -3.02 3.60 -17.17
N ILE A 26 -4.24 3.23 -16.77
CA ILE A 26 -4.61 3.03 -15.36
C ILE A 26 -3.85 1.86 -14.75
N ILE A 27 -3.70 0.74 -15.45
CA ILE A 27 -2.98 -0.44 -14.95
C ILE A 27 -1.50 -0.10 -14.73
N VAL A 28 -0.84 0.51 -15.72
CA VAL A 28 0.57 0.89 -15.62
C VAL A 28 0.76 1.99 -14.57
N GLY A 29 -0.13 2.98 -14.53
CA GLY A 29 -0.14 4.03 -13.52
C GLY A 29 -0.30 3.48 -12.11
N GLY A 30 -1.16 2.48 -11.92
CA GLY A 30 -1.35 1.78 -10.65
C GLY A 30 -0.09 1.05 -10.19
N LEU A 31 0.62 0.38 -11.11
CA LEU A 31 1.90 -0.27 -10.81
C LEU A 31 2.96 0.76 -10.38
N LEU A 32 3.09 1.88 -11.10
CA LEU A 32 4.02 2.94 -10.75
C LEU A 32 3.67 3.59 -9.41
N ALA A 33 2.39 3.87 -9.16
CA ALA A 33 1.91 4.40 -7.88
C ALA A 33 2.24 3.46 -6.72
N PHE A 34 2.12 2.15 -6.93
CA PHE A 34 2.51 1.14 -5.95
C PHE A 34 4.01 1.19 -5.65
N CYS A 35 4.85 1.24 -6.68
CA CYS A 35 6.30 1.36 -6.51
C CYS A 35 6.70 2.63 -5.75
N VAL A 36 6.09 3.76 -6.11
CA VAL A 36 6.34 5.06 -5.44
C VAL A 36 5.87 5.01 -3.98
N SER A 37 4.73 4.39 -3.68
CA SER A 37 4.22 4.23 -2.32
C SER A 37 5.19 3.43 -1.44
N VAL A 38 5.64 2.27 -1.92
CA VAL A 38 6.60 1.41 -1.19
C VAL A 38 7.93 2.13 -1.01
N ALA A 39 8.47 2.73 -2.07
CA ALA A 39 9.72 3.48 -2.00
C ALA A 39 9.61 4.66 -1.02
N GLY A 40 8.53 5.44 -1.11
CA GLY A 40 8.24 6.57 -0.24
C GLY A 40 8.19 6.16 1.24
N GLY A 41 7.52 5.05 1.57
CA GLY A 41 7.48 4.51 2.92
C GLY A 41 8.86 4.11 3.46
N ILE A 42 9.69 3.46 2.62
CA ILE A 42 11.08 3.11 2.97
C ILE A 42 11.92 4.36 3.22
N PHE A 43 11.83 5.37 2.33
CA PHE A 43 12.58 6.61 2.45
C PHE A 43 12.16 7.42 3.68
N ALA A 44 10.86 7.47 4.00
CA ALA A 44 10.36 8.13 5.20
C ALA A 44 10.97 7.52 6.48
N VAL A 45 11.01 6.19 6.58
CA VAL A 45 11.65 5.51 7.73
C VAL A 45 13.15 5.75 7.75
N LYS A 46 13.84 5.73 6.60
CA LYS A 46 15.26 6.07 6.54
C LYS A 46 15.53 7.51 6.98
N GLY A 47 14.67 8.46 6.61
CA GLY A 47 14.73 9.84 7.07
C GLY A 47 14.55 9.94 8.58
N TYR A 48 13.56 9.26 9.14
CA TYR A 48 13.35 9.19 10.59
C TYR A 48 14.55 8.59 11.33
N ASN A 49 15.16 7.54 10.77
CA ASN A 49 16.32 6.87 11.35
C ASN A 49 17.60 7.72 11.39
N LEU A 50 17.66 8.83 10.65
CA LEU A 50 18.79 9.76 10.71
C LEU A 50 18.80 10.57 12.01
N PHE A 51 17.62 10.85 12.58
CA PHE A 51 17.47 11.70 13.76
C PHE A 51 17.10 10.92 15.02
N SER A 52 16.61 9.68 14.89
CA SER A 52 16.19 8.87 16.04
C SER A 52 17.34 8.04 16.63
N ALA A 53 17.43 8.03 17.96
CA ALA A 53 18.31 7.13 18.69
C ALA A 53 17.85 5.66 18.56
N LYS A 54 16.54 5.42 18.46
CA LYS A 54 15.97 4.08 18.25
C LYS A 54 15.56 3.93 16.79
N LYS A 55 16.37 3.18 16.04
CA LYS A 55 16.17 2.95 14.61
C LYS A 55 15.02 1.96 14.37
N ILE A 56 14.19 2.26 13.38
CA ILE A 56 13.10 1.42 12.90
C ILE A 56 13.60 0.65 11.68
N ASN A 57 13.22 -0.62 11.54
CA ASN A 57 13.55 -1.39 10.34
C ASN A 57 12.84 -0.77 9.11
N PRO A 58 13.58 -0.37 8.05
CA PRO A 58 12.98 0.21 6.84
C PRO A 58 11.93 -0.68 6.16
N LEU A 59 11.96 -2.00 6.38
CA LEU A 59 10.92 -2.92 5.91
C LEU A 59 9.54 -2.59 6.50
N VAL A 60 9.47 -2.03 7.71
CA VAL A 60 8.21 -1.58 8.30
C VAL A 60 7.62 -0.45 7.47
N GLY A 61 8.45 0.49 7.01
CA GLY A 61 8.01 1.59 6.13
C GLY A 61 7.41 1.12 4.81
N ALA A 62 7.96 0.03 4.23
CA ALA A 62 7.43 -0.58 3.02
C ALA A 62 5.99 -1.12 3.19
N THR A 63 5.59 -1.45 4.42
CA THR A 63 4.26 -2.00 4.72
C THR A 63 3.19 -0.95 4.94
N GLY A 64 3.52 0.34 4.82
CA GLY A 64 2.56 1.45 4.79
C GLY A 64 1.56 1.40 3.63
N LEU A 65 1.77 0.51 2.67
CA LEU A 65 0.78 0.13 1.67
C LEU A 65 -0.39 -0.62 2.33
N SER A 66 -1.61 -0.14 2.11
CA SER A 66 -2.90 -0.62 2.66
C SER A 66 -3.34 -2.05 2.28
N ALA A 67 -2.43 -2.93 1.88
CA ALA A 67 -2.70 -4.31 1.52
C ALA A 67 -2.68 -5.22 2.77
N VAL A 68 -3.75 -5.14 3.56
CA VAL A 68 -3.90 -5.89 4.81
C VAL A 68 -4.32 -7.34 4.54
N PRO A 69 -3.75 -8.37 5.21
CA PRO A 69 -2.52 -8.37 6.02
C PRO A 69 -1.26 -8.72 5.20
N MET A 70 -1.38 -8.84 3.88
CA MET A 70 -0.36 -9.46 3.04
C MET A 70 0.94 -8.67 2.94
N ALA A 71 0.89 -7.33 2.88
CA ALA A 71 2.12 -6.53 2.86
C ALA A 71 3.01 -6.80 4.09
N SER A 72 2.37 -6.93 5.26
CA SER A 72 3.04 -7.23 6.52
C SER A 72 3.63 -8.63 6.56
N ARG A 73 2.96 -9.61 5.94
CA ARG A 73 3.47 -10.98 5.79
C ARG A 73 4.68 -11.03 4.87
N VAL A 74 4.63 -10.37 3.71
CA VAL A 74 5.74 -10.31 2.76
C VAL A 74 6.98 -9.67 3.39
N ALA A 75 6.81 -8.57 4.13
CA ALA A 75 7.92 -7.93 4.85
C ALA A 75 8.50 -8.85 5.93
N ASN A 76 7.65 -9.56 6.68
CA ASN A 76 8.10 -10.50 7.71
C ASN A 76 8.83 -11.71 7.10
N GLU A 77 8.33 -12.28 6.01
CA GLU A 77 9.01 -13.35 5.27
C GLU A 77 10.37 -12.89 4.74
N MET A 78 10.46 -11.66 4.22
CA MET A 78 11.72 -11.08 3.78
C MET A 78 12.69 -10.91 4.95
N ALA A 79 12.24 -10.39 6.10
CA ALA A 79 13.07 -10.24 7.29
C ALA A 79 13.62 -11.60 7.78
N LEU A 80 12.77 -12.63 7.80
CA LEU A 80 13.15 -13.98 8.22
C LEU A 80 14.14 -14.67 7.28
N LYS A 81 14.18 -14.28 5.99
CA LYS A 81 15.20 -14.74 5.04
C LYS A 81 16.59 -14.18 5.37
N TYR A 82 16.67 -12.95 5.89
CA TYR A 82 17.95 -12.35 6.29
C TYR A 82 18.35 -12.74 7.72
N ASP A 83 17.39 -12.82 8.64
CA ASP A 83 17.61 -13.20 10.03
C ASP A 83 16.38 -13.93 10.59
N LYS A 84 16.55 -15.21 10.93
CA LYS A 84 15.47 -16.09 11.41
C LYS A 84 14.88 -15.67 12.76
N SER A 85 15.57 -14.82 13.52
CA SER A 85 15.09 -14.29 14.79
C SER A 85 14.33 -12.96 14.65
N ASN A 86 14.38 -12.34 13.47
CA ASN A 86 13.86 -11.00 13.22
C ASN A 86 12.35 -11.02 12.85
N HIS A 87 11.51 -11.26 13.85
CA HIS A 87 10.05 -11.27 13.69
C HIS A 87 9.47 -9.85 13.76
N ILE A 88 9.11 -9.29 12.60
CA ILE A 88 8.64 -7.89 12.49
C ILE A 88 7.15 -7.76 12.17
N LEU A 89 6.42 -8.87 12.06
CA LEU A 89 5.00 -8.88 11.65
C LEU A 89 4.13 -7.91 12.48
N GLN A 90 4.30 -7.89 13.80
CA GLN A 90 3.49 -7.04 14.69
C GLN A 90 3.68 -5.54 14.40
N TYR A 91 4.92 -5.11 14.20
CA TYR A 91 5.23 -3.72 13.84
C TYR A 91 4.76 -3.37 12.43
N CYS A 92 4.90 -4.31 11.49
CA CYS A 92 4.42 -4.15 10.11
C CYS A 92 2.89 -4.03 10.06
N MET A 93 2.16 -4.76 10.90
CA MET A 93 0.69 -4.63 10.97
C MET A 93 0.25 -3.23 11.39
N ALA A 94 0.94 -2.60 12.35
CA ALA A 94 0.65 -1.23 12.74
C ALA A 94 0.86 -0.24 11.57
N SER A 95 1.96 -0.38 10.83
CA SER A 95 2.22 0.46 9.65
C SER A 95 1.23 0.22 8.51
N ASN A 96 0.74 -1.01 8.33
CA ASN A 96 -0.24 -1.33 7.29
C ASN A 96 -1.61 -0.71 7.60
N VAL A 97 -2.03 -0.77 8.88
CA VAL A 97 -3.26 -0.12 9.34
C VAL A 97 -3.19 1.40 9.16
N SER A 98 -2.05 2.05 9.44
CA SER A 98 -1.91 3.49 9.19
C SER A 98 -2.04 3.83 7.70
N GLY A 99 -1.61 2.94 6.80
CA GLY A 99 -1.83 3.05 5.35
C GLY A 99 -3.30 3.11 4.97
N VAL A 100 -4.12 2.20 5.52
CA VAL A 100 -5.58 2.16 5.28
C VAL A 100 -6.22 3.48 5.70
N ILE A 101 -5.88 3.99 6.88
CA ILE A 101 -6.38 5.27 7.41
C ILE A 101 -5.92 6.42 6.51
N GLY A 102 -4.64 6.48 6.17
CA GLY A 102 -4.07 7.53 5.31
C GLY A 102 -4.72 7.57 3.93
N SER A 103 -5.06 6.41 3.36
CA SER A 103 -5.76 6.31 2.08
C SER A 103 -7.18 6.89 2.17
N ALA A 104 -7.91 6.60 3.24
CA ALA A 104 -9.25 7.15 3.46
C ALA A 104 -9.22 8.68 3.67
N VAL A 105 -8.22 9.18 4.42
CA VAL A 105 -8.03 10.63 4.61
C VAL A 105 -7.68 11.31 3.29
N ALA A 106 -6.75 10.76 2.51
CA ALA A 106 -6.38 11.32 1.21
C ALA A 106 -7.57 11.35 0.25
N ALA A 107 -8.37 10.29 0.19
CA ALA A 107 -9.59 10.26 -0.60
C ALA A 107 -10.60 11.33 -0.15
N GLY A 108 -10.83 11.46 1.16
CA GLY A 108 -11.74 12.48 1.70
C GLY A 108 -11.31 13.91 1.37
N VAL A 109 -10.01 14.20 1.47
CA VAL A 109 -9.43 15.51 1.11
C VAL A 109 -9.59 15.77 -0.39
N LEU A 110 -9.30 14.80 -1.25
CA LEU A 110 -9.45 14.94 -2.70
C LEU A 110 -10.91 15.20 -3.09
N ILE A 111 -11.86 14.48 -2.49
CA ILE A 111 -13.29 14.71 -2.70
C ILE A 111 -13.67 16.14 -2.29
N SER A 112 -13.17 16.63 -1.15
CA SER A 112 -13.47 18.00 -0.70
C SER A 112 -12.88 19.09 -1.59
N PHE A 113 -11.84 18.80 -2.36
CA PHE A 113 -11.24 19.77 -3.29
C PHE A 113 -11.81 19.70 -4.71
N LEU A 114 -12.26 18.52 -5.15
CA LEU A 114 -12.68 18.25 -6.53
C LEU A 114 -14.21 18.11 -6.69
N GLY A 115 -14.93 17.83 -5.61
CA GLY A 115 -16.39 17.73 -5.54
C GLY A 115 -17.02 18.98 -4.98
#